data_AF-A0A1F9SMF8-F1
#
_entry.id   AF-A0A1F9SMF8-F1
#
_cell.length_a   1.000
_cell.length_b   1.000
_cell.length_c   1.000
_cell.angle_alpha   90.00
_cell.angle_beta   90.00
_cell.angle_gamma   90.00
#
_symmetry.space_group_name_H-M   'P 1'
#
loop_
_entity.id
_entity.type
_entity.pdbx_description
1 polymer ?
#
loop_
_entity_poly.entity_id
_entity_poly.type
_entity_poly.pdbx_seq_one_letter_code
_entity_poly.pdbx_strand_id
1 'polypeptide(L)'
;MIKELIAVAALVSCFGFGAYAQDNAAQPQQQAAVQNEAAAKPADVNPAEPPKEGRVQGWLRKWRERKGENAAPAEKKDDAAAGVKTEKPGEQLQERGEKREERGERVEDKGERKQEQARKMEEQAAKQREKGNDKAADKLERNAARKQNRGEALEKKGERMQDQGERMQNRAEKREQRGEKKRKGKGRN
;
A
#
# COMPACT_ATOMS: atom_id res chain seq x y z
N MET A 1 37.46 -20.44 -26.75
CA MET A 1 37.98 -20.75 -25.41
C MET A 1 36.94 -20.35 -24.36
N ILE A 2 35.84 -21.12 -24.31
CA ILE A 2 34.65 -20.84 -23.48
C ILE A 2 34.23 -22.16 -22.81
N LYS A 3 35.15 -22.78 -22.06
CA LYS A 3 34.91 -24.10 -21.43
C LYS A 3 35.53 -24.29 -20.03
N GLU A 4 36.01 -23.23 -19.36
CA GLU A 4 36.75 -23.37 -18.08
C GLU A 4 36.21 -22.43 -16.97
N LEU A 5 34.89 -22.21 -16.90
CA LEU A 5 34.30 -21.29 -15.90
C LEU A 5 33.02 -21.86 -15.24
N ILE A 6 32.95 -23.19 -15.09
CA ILE A 6 31.85 -23.90 -14.39
C ILE A 6 32.38 -24.71 -13.18
N ALA A 7 33.65 -24.56 -12.80
CA ALA A 7 34.31 -25.41 -11.79
C ALA A 7 34.55 -24.75 -10.41
N VAL A 8 33.75 -23.77 -9.98
CA VAL A 8 33.87 -23.16 -8.62
C VAL A 8 32.54 -23.13 -7.83
N ALA A 9 31.49 -23.80 -8.32
CA ALA A 9 30.16 -23.77 -7.70
C ALA A 9 29.87 -24.94 -6.73
N ALA A 10 30.87 -25.52 -6.04
CA ALA A 10 30.65 -26.78 -5.30
C ALA A 10 31.40 -26.96 -3.96
N LEU A 11 31.79 -25.91 -3.23
CA LEU A 11 32.58 -26.11 -2.00
C LEU A 11 32.37 -25.11 -0.83
N VAL A 12 31.14 -24.71 -0.51
CA VAL A 12 30.82 -24.15 0.84
C VAL A 12 29.38 -24.50 1.25
N SER A 13 29.11 -25.77 1.53
CA SER A 13 27.80 -26.22 2.06
C SER A 13 27.93 -27.35 3.09
N CYS A 14 28.78 -27.16 4.10
CA CYS A 14 28.92 -28.06 5.26
C CYS A 14 29.06 -27.25 6.56
N PHE A 15 27.96 -26.73 7.08
CA PHE A 15 27.80 -26.53 8.53
C PHE A 15 26.36 -26.88 8.88
N GLY A 16 26.18 -28.10 9.37
CA GLY A 16 24.90 -28.64 9.81
C GLY A 16 24.72 -28.56 11.33
N PHE A 17 23.49 -28.90 11.70
CA PHE A 17 23.05 -29.50 12.95
C PHE A 17 22.97 -28.63 14.22
N GLY A 18 21.73 -28.33 14.58
CA GLY A 18 21.28 -28.08 15.94
C GLY A 18 19.80 -28.45 16.04
N ALA A 19 19.53 -29.74 16.30
CA ALA A 19 18.20 -30.26 16.60
C ALA A 19 17.65 -29.59 17.87
N TYR A 20 16.44 -29.05 17.83
CA TYR A 20 15.68 -28.77 19.04
C TYR A 20 14.51 -29.74 19.13
N ALA A 21 14.57 -30.52 20.20
CA ALA A 21 13.66 -31.58 20.53
C ALA A 21 12.28 -31.04 20.94
N GLN A 22 11.35 -31.94 20.76
CA GLN A 22 9.92 -31.91 21.03
C GLN A 22 9.71 -32.21 22.52
N ASP A 23 9.21 -31.24 23.29
CA ASP A 23 8.70 -31.46 24.66
C ASP A 23 7.26 -30.95 24.75
N ASN A 24 6.33 -31.86 24.43
CA ASN A 24 4.92 -31.76 24.76
C ASN A 24 4.73 -32.45 26.11
N ALA A 25 4.87 -31.70 27.20
CA ALA A 25 4.60 -32.16 28.55
C ALA A 25 3.26 -31.60 29.04
N ALA A 26 2.41 -32.53 29.47
CA ALA A 26 1.05 -32.35 29.93
C ALA A 26 0.90 -31.38 31.12
N GLN A 27 -0.21 -30.64 31.15
CA GLN A 27 -0.84 -30.24 32.40
C GLN A 27 -2.35 -30.58 32.42
N PRO A 28 -2.86 -31.06 33.57
CA PRO A 28 -4.13 -31.79 33.67
C PRO A 28 -5.37 -30.90 33.83
N GLN A 29 -6.49 -31.44 33.35
CA GLN A 29 -7.85 -31.00 33.65
C GLN A 29 -8.18 -31.23 35.13
N GLN A 30 -8.73 -30.21 35.80
CA GLN A 30 -9.43 -30.38 37.08
C GLN A 30 -10.93 -30.42 36.82
N GLN A 31 -11.54 -31.57 37.14
CA GLN A 31 -12.97 -31.74 37.34
C GLN A 31 -13.29 -31.92 38.83
N ALA A 32 -14.43 -31.36 39.21
CA ALA A 32 -15.40 -31.82 40.20
C ALA A 32 -15.07 -31.78 41.71
N ALA A 33 -15.91 -31.03 42.45
CA ALA A 33 -16.71 -31.57 43.57
C ALA A 33 -17.88 -30.61 43.87
N VAL A 34 -19.14 -30.96 43.58
CA VAL A 34 -20.16 -31.70 44.39
C VAL A 34 -20.82 -30.83 45.49
N GLN A 35 -22.15 -30.99 45.59
CA GLN A 35 -23.06 -30.90 46.75
C GLN A 35 -24.14 -29.80 46.61
N ASN A 36 -25.44 -30.01 46.85
CA ASN A 36 -26.30 -31.17 47.11
C ASN A 36 -27.76 -30.70 46.96
N GLU A 37 -28.66 -31.64 46.65
CA GLU A 37 -30.11 -31.47 46.63
C GLU A 37 -30.69 -31.21 48.04
N ALA A 38 -31.75 -30.41 48.15
CA ALA A 38 -32.87 -30.64 49.07
C ALA A 38 -34.11 -29.80 48.70
N ALA A 39 -35.26 -30.45 48.74
CA ALA A 39 -36.57 -30.02 48.26
C ALA A 39 -37.36 -29.13 49.24
N ALA A 40 -38.26 -28.28 48.71
CA ALA A 40 -39.61 -28.01 49.27
C ALA A 40 -40.45 -27.13 48.30
N LYS A 41 -41.78 -27.27 48.39
CA LYS A 41 -42.86 -26.94 47.43
C LYS A 41 -43.50 -25.53 47.64
N PRO A 42 -44.52 -25.08 46.85
CA PRO A 42 -44.61 -23.76 46.21
C PRO A 42 -45.66 -22.78 46.79
N ALA A 43 -45.50 -21.49 46.47
CA ALA A 43 -46.49 -20.38 46.41
C ALA A 43 -45.66 -19.09 46.14
N ASP A 44 -45.99 -18.07 45.36
CA ASP A 44 -47.24 -17.53 44.87
C ASP A 44 -46.99 -16.78 43.55
N VAL A 45 -48.03 -16.71 42.73
CA VAL A 45 -48.09 -15.92 41.50
C VAL A 45 -48.14 -14.43 41.84
N ASN A 46 -47.26 -13.63 41.23
CA ASN A 46 -47.52 -12.22 41.01
C ASN A 46 -47.05 -11.86 39.59
N PRO A 47 -47.94 -11.50 38.64
CA PRO A 47 -47.53 -11.25 37.27
C PRO A 47 -46.69 -9.98 37.19
N ALA A 48 -45.45 -10.14 36.74
CA ALA A 48 -44.57 -9.03 36.42
C ALA A 48 -45.24 -8.12 35.39
N GLU A 49 -45.35 -6.83 35.73
CA GLU A 49 -45.75 -5.77 34.81
C GLU A 49 -44.91 -5.83 33.52
N PRO A 50 -45.52 -5.61 32.34
CA PRO A 50 -44.76 -5.61 31.10
C PRO A 50 -43.73 -4.47 31.12
N PRO A 51 -42.49 -4.71 30.65
CA PRO A 51 -41.47 -3.68 30.60
C PRO A 51 -41.94 -2.53 29.69
N LYS A 52 -41.88 -1.30 30.22
CA LYS A 52 -42.31 -0.05 29.59
C LYS A 52 -41.75 0.09 28.16
N GLU A 53 -42.56 -0.29 27.17
CA GLU A 53 -42.26 -0.34 25.73
C GLU A 53 -41.88 1.03 25.11
N GLY A 54 -42.10 2.13 25.84
CA GLY A 54 -41.79 3.48 25.36
C GLY A 54 -40.29 3.79 25.20
N ARG A 55 -39.39 3.07 25.89
CA ARG A 55 -37.96 3.41 25.90
C ARG A 55 -37.21 2.89 24.67
N VAL A 56 -37.57 1.70 24.20
CA VAL A 56 -36.97 1.09 22.99
C VAL A 56 -37.52 1.72 21.72
N GLN A 57 -38.82 2.02 21.69
CA GLN A 57 -39.44 2.71 20.55
C GLN A 57 -38.91 4.14 20.38
N GLY A 58 -38.66 4.86 21.49
CA GLY A 58 -38.04 6.19 21.46
C GLY A 58 -36.59 6.14 20.94
N TRP A 59 -35.81 5.12 21.32
CA TRP A 59 -34.46 4.92 20.79
C TRP A 59 -34.47 4.59 19.29
N LEU A 60 -35.39 3.73 18.85
CA LEU A 60 -35.55 3.38 17.43
C LEU A 60 -35.99 4.59 16.59
N ARG A 61 -36.94 5.40 17.08
CA ARG A 61 -37.39 6.64 16.40
C ARG A 61 -36.24 7.64 16.27
N LYS A 62 -35.48 7.85 17.35
CA LYS A 62 -34.31 8.75 17.35
C LYS A 62 -33.18 8.23 16.45
N TRP A 63 -32.99 6.92 16.36
CA TRP A 63 -32.02 6.30 15.46
C TRP A 63 -32.44 6.46 13.98
N ARG A 64 -33.74 6.29 13.68
CA ARG A 64 -34.33 6.44 12.35
C ARG A 64 -34.34 7.90 11.86
N GLU A 65 -34.56 8.84 12.76
CA GLU A 65 -34.41 10.30 12.53
C GLU A 65 -32.94 10.67 12.27
N ARG A 66 -32.00 10.09 13.03
CA ARG A 66 -30.55 10.31 12.84
C ARG A 66 -30.02 9.69 11.54
N LYS A 67 -30.67 8.65 11.04
CA LYS A 67 -30.40 7.99 9.76
C LYS A 67 -31.07 8.67 8.56
N GLY A 68 -31.95 9.65 8.78
CA GLY A 68 -32.64 10.38 7.72
C GLY A 68 -33.71 9.56 6.98
N GLU A 69 -34.15 8.43 7.54
CA GLU A 69 -35.03 7.47 6.85
C GLU A 69 -36.51 7.90 6.77
N ASN A 70 -36.87 9.07 7.33
CA ASN A 70 -38.21 9.68 7.20
C ASN A 70 -38.23 10.97 6.38
N ALA A 71 -37.13 11.35 5.72
CA ALA A 71 -37.20 12.40 4.71
C ALA A 71 -37.87 11.83 3.46
N ALA A 72 -39.05 12.37 3.12
CA ALA A 72 -39.70 12.18 1.83
C ALA A 72 -38.67 12.29 0.67
N PRO A 73 -38.86 11.58 -0.45
CA PRO A 73 -37.84 11.44 -1.48
C PRO A 73 -37.44 12.83 -1.97
N ALA A 74 -36.23 13.26 -1.58
CA ALA A 74 -35.64 14.48 -2.07
C ALA A 74 -35.64 14.41 -3.60
N GLU A 75 -36.43 15.28 -4.21
CA GLU A 75 -36.54 15.40 -5.64
C GLU A 75 -35.14 15.52 -6.25
N LYS A 76 -34.90 14.68 -7.25
CA LYS A 76 -33.68 14.58 -8.05
C LYS A 76 -33.29 15.95 -8.61
N LYS A 77 -32.47 16.72 -7.89
CA LYS A 77 -31.86 17.97 -8.38
C LYS A 77 -30.32 17.96 -8.36
N ASP A 78 -29.68 16.81 -8.13
CA ASP A 78 -28.21 16.74 -7.98
C ASP A 78 -27.46 16.23 -9.21
N ASP A 79 -28.15 15.78 -10.26
CA ASP A 79 -27.49 15.09 -11.36
C ASP A 79 -26.78 16.02 -12.37
N ALA A 80 -27.21 17.28 -12.49
CA ALA A 80 -26.53 18.27 -13.32
C ALA A 80 -25.24 18.78 -12.65
N ALA A 81 -25.25 18.90 -11.32
CA ALA A 81 -24.06 19.27 -10.55
C ALA A 81 -22.98 18.18 -10.61
N ALA A 82 -23.37 16.90 -10.74
CA ALA A 82 -22.43 15.79 -10.88
C ALA A 82 -21.61 15.87 -12.18
N GLY A 83 -22.21 16.28 -13.30
CA GLY A 83 -21.55 16.36 -14.61
C GLY A 83 -20.47 17.44 -14.70
N VAL A 84 -20.63 18.57 -14.01
CA VAL A 84 -19.65 19.67 -13.94
C VAL A 84 -18.64 19.44 -12.80
N LYS A 85 -19.05 18.79 -11.70
CA LYS A 85 -18.13 18.39 -10.61
C LYS A 85 -17.18 17.25 -11.01
N THR A 86 -17.44 16.47 -12.05
CA THR A 86 -16.52 15.40 -12.49
C THR A 86 -15.42 15.84 -13.44
N GLU A 87 -15.61 16.91 -14.22
CA GLU A 87 -14.62 17.38 -15.22
C GLU A 87 -13.43 18.07 -14.56
N LYS A 88 -13.67 19.07 -13.69
CA LYS A 88 -12.62 19.78 -12.95
C LYS A 88 -11.62 18.85 -12.23
N PRO A 89 -12.06 17.76 -11.56
CA PRO A 89 -11.14 16.82 -10.91
C PRO A 89 -10.63 15.69 -11.83
N GLY A 90 -11.05 15.63 -13.10
CA GLY A 90 -10.39 14.84 -14.15
C GLY A 90 -9.15 15.58 -14.66
N GLU A 91 -9.33 16.83 -15.09
CA GLU A 91 -8.26 17.72 -15.55
C GLU A 91 -7.16 17.90 -14.49
N GLN A 92 -7.53 18.15 -13.23
CA GLN A 92 -6.55 18.25 -12.13
C GLN A 92 -5.76 16.96 -11.89
N LEU A 93 -6.35 15.80 -12.18
CA LEU A 93 -5.68 14.51 -12.03
C LEU A 93 -4.71 14.27 -13.19
N GLN A 94 -5.07 14.71 -14.40
CA GLN A 94 -4.20 14.69 -15.57
C GLN A 94 -2.99 15.62 -15.39
N GLU A 95 -3.21 16.88 -14.99
CA GLU A 95 -2.14 17.84 -14.70
C GLU A 95 -1.19 17.32 -13.61
N ARG A 96 -1.75 16.65 -12.59
CA ARG A 96 -0.94 15.99 -11.54
C ARG A 96 -0.17 14.78 -12.07
N GLY A 97 -0.72 14.08 -13.06
CA GLY A 97 -0.07 13.04 -13.87
C GLY A 97 1.19 13.56 -14.55
N GLU A 98 1.01 14.55 -15.41
CA GLU A 98 2.07 15.20 -16.19
C GLU A 98 3.18 15.76 -15.30
N LYS A 99 2.83 16.54 -14.27
CA LYS A 99 3.82 17.07 -13.30
C LYS A 99 4.61 15.98 -12.60
N ARG A 100 4.02 14.78 -12.46
CA ARG A 100 4.70 13.67 -11.82
C ARG A 100 5.64 12.94 -12.76
N GLU A 101 5.25 12.79 -14.03
CA GLU A 101 6.14 12.32 -15.10
C GLU A 101 7.35 13.23 -15.27
N GLU A 102 7.14 14.56 -15.40
CA GLU A 102 8.23 15.54 -15.52
C GLU A 102 9.20 15.47 -14.32
N ARG A 103 8.64 15.28 -13.11
CA ARG A 103 9.46 15.07 -11.92
C ARG A 103 10.22 13.74 -11.95
N GLY A 104 9.62 12.71 -12.56
CA GLY A 104 10.25 11.41 -12.82
C GLY A 104 11.46 11.56 -13.72
N GLU A 105 11.30 12.17 -14.89
CA GLU A 105 12.38 12.46 -15.84
C GLU A 105 13.52 13.24 -15.18
N ARG A 106 13.20 14.34 -14.46
CA ARG A 106 14.23 15.12 -13.77
C ARG A 106 14.99 14.32 -12.69
N VAL A 107 14.38 13.28 -12.14
CA VAL A 107 15.02 12.40 -11.16
C VAL A 107 15.88 11.35 -11.85
N GLU A 108 15.45 10.85 -13.01
CA GLU A 108 16.21 10.00 -13.90
C GLU A 108 17.47 10.70 -14.42
N ASP A 109 17.36 11.93 -14.94
CA ASP A 109 18.49 12.78 -15.34
C ASP A 109 19.54 12.93 -14.23
N LYS A 110 19.08 13.08 -12.98
CA LYS A 110 19.97 13.17 -11.82
C LYS A 110 20.67 11.83 -11.53
N GLY A 111 20.01 10.72 -11.85
CA GLY A 111 20.58 9.39 -11.83
C GLY A 111 21.71 9.27 -12.85
N GLU A 112 21.44 9.59 -14.10
CA GLU A 112 22.41 9.51 -15.20
C GLU A 112 23.65 10.36 -14.92
N ARG A 113 23.46 11.62 -14.50
CA ARG A 113 24.58 12.52 -14.11
C ARG A 113 25.42 11.94 -12.97
N LYS A 114 24.82 11.19 -12.04
CA LYS A 114 25.60 10.51 -10.99
C LYS A 114 26.42 9.36 -11.55
N GLN A 115 25.86 8.60 -12.49
CA GLN A 115 26.60 7.52 -13.16
C GLN A 115 27.76 8.08 -13.98
N GLU A 116 27.56 9.17 -14.72
CA GLU A 116 28.63 9.83 -15.46
C GLU A 116 29.77 10.29 -14.52
N GLN A 117 29.41 10.87 -13.37
CA GLN A 117 30.39 11.24 -12.35
C GLN A 117 31.08 10.03 -11.69
N ALA A 118 30.43 8.86 -11.65
CA ALA A 118 31.05 7.62 -11.20
C ALA A 118 32.11 7.15 -12.20
N ARG A 119 31.78 7.11 -13.49
CA ARG A 119 32.71 6.76 -14.58
C ARG A 119 33.96 7.65 -14.57
N LYS A 120 33.78 8.97 -14.41
CA LYS A 120 34.92 9.91 -14.27
C LYS A 120 35.80 9.60 -13.06
N MET A 121 35.23 9.13 -11.95
CA MET A 121 36.02 8.71 -10.78
C MET A 121 36.74 7.38 -11.02
N GLU A 122 36.16 6.44 -11.77
CA GLU A 122 36.83 5.21 -12.18
C GLU A 122 38.04 5.49 -13.07
N GLU A 123 37.90 6.40 -14.04
CA GLU A 123 39.03 6.86 -14.85
C GLU A 123 40.14 7.51 -14.01
N GLN A 124 39.76 8.31 -13.01
CA GLN A 124 40.73 8.88 -12.07
C GLN A 124 41.39 7.81 -11.19
N ALA A 125 40.64 6.78 -10.79
CA ALA A 125 41.18 5.64 -10.05
C ALA A 125 42.23 4.89 -10.89
N ALA A 126 41.93 4.63 -12.17
CA ALA A 126 42.87 4.01 -13.09
C ALA A 126 44.18 4.81 -13.21
N LYS A 127 44.07 6.14 -13.41
CA LYS A 127 45.24 7.05 -13.44
C LYS A 127 46.03 7.06 -12.13
N GLN A 128 45.39 6.82 -10.99
CA GLN A 128 46.09 6.72 -9.70
C GLN A 128 46.80 5.37 -9.54
N ARG A 129 46.23 4.26 -10.03
CA ARG A 129 46.93 2.96 -10.08
C ARG A 129 48.17 3.03 -10.95
N GLU A 130 48.07 3.66 -12.12
CA GLU A 130 49.23 3.86 -13.02
C GLU A 130 50.37 4.64 -12.35
N LYS A 131 50.05 5.53 -11.39
CA LYS A 131 51.03 6.28 -10.60
C LYS A 131 51.55 5.52 -9.38
N GLY A 132 51.11 4.28 -9.16
CA GLY A 132 51.46 3.47 -7.99
C GLY A 132 50.69 3.84 -6.70
N ASN A 133 49.63 4.65 -6.81
CA ASN A 133 48.83 5.09 -5.66
C ASN A 133 47.59 4.20 -5.45
N ASP A 134 47.79 2.91 -5.17
CA ASP A 134 46.70 1.93 -5.10
C ASP A 134 45.64 2.28 -4.06
N LYS A 135 46.05 2.73 -2.87
CA LYS A 135 45.10 3.13 -1.81
C LYS A 135 44.20 4.30 -2.23
N ALA A 136 44.74 5.23 -3.01
CA ALA A 136 43.96 6.37 -3.51
C ALA A 136 43.00 5.92 -4.61
N ALA A 137 43.45 5.01 -5.49
CA ALA A 137 42.62 4.42 -6.52
C ALA A 137 41.45 3.61 -5.94
N ASP A 138 41.71 2.73 -4.98
CA ASP A 138 40.66 1.92 -4.34
C ASP A 138 39.61 2.79 -3.64
N LYS A 139 40.03 3.91 -3.05
CA LYS A 139 39.11 4.87 -2.45
C LYS A 139 38.22 5.54 -3.51
N LEU A 140 38.78 5.89 -4.67
CA LEU A 140 38.03 6.46 -5.78
C LEU A 140 37.05 5.43 -6.36
N GLU A 141 37.46 4.19 -6.57
CA GLU A 141 36.62 3.10 -7.07
C GLU A 141 35.44 2.80 -6.13
N ARG A 142 35.69 2.71 -4.81
CA ARG A 142 34.60 2.57 -3.82
C ARG A 142 33.62 3.74 -3.85
N ASN A 143 34.12 4.96 -4.04
CA ASN A 143 33.26 6.14 -4.15
C ASN A 143 32.48 6.17 -5.46
N ALA A 144 33.09 5.72 -6.56
CA ALA A 144 32.43 5.56 -7.85
C ALA A 144 31.28 4.55 -7.75
N ALA A 145 31.55 3.35 -7.24
CA ALA A 145 30.53 2.31 -7.04
C ALA A 145 29.33 2.80 -6.20
N ARG A 146 29.60 3.52 -5.09
CA ARG A 146 28.52 4.14 -4.28
C ARG A 146 27.69 5.13 -5.08
N LYS A 147 28.33 5.89 -5.98
CA LYS A 147 27.68 6.91 -6.78
C LYS A 147 26.89 6.31 -7.93
N GLN A 148 27.41 5.26 -8.57
CA GLN A 148 26.70 4.45 -9.55
C GLN A 148 25.45 3.84 -8.93
N ASN A 149 25.55 3.14 -7.79
CA ASN A 149 24.40 2.58 -7.08
C ASN A 149 23.33 3.64 -6.76
N ARG A 150 23.77 4.85 -6.39
CA ARG A 150 22.85 5.97 -6.14
C ARG A 150 22.26 6.55 -7.42
N GLY A 151 22.98 6.48 -8.54
CA GLY A 151 22.49 6.83 -9.87
C GLY A 151 21.36 5.90 -10.30
N GLU A 152 21.62 4.59 -10.30
CA GLU A 152 20.63 3.55 -10.63
C GLU A 152 19.39 3.61 -9.73
N ALA A 153 19.58 3.90 -8.43
CA ALA A 153 18.46 4.06 -7.51
C ALA A 153 17.59 5.29 -7.83
N LEU A 154 18.17 6.35 -8.41
CA LEU A 154 17.42 7.52 -8.86
C LEU A 154 16.70 7.24 -10.18
N GLU A 155 17.33 6.59 -11.14
CA GLU A 155 16.67 6.15 -12.40
C GLU A 155 15.44 5.30 -12.10
N LYS A 156 15.59 4.22 -11.32
CA LYS A 156 14.46 3.39 -10.87
C LYS A 156 13.38 4.18 -10.14
N LYS A 157 13.74 5.26 -9.46
CA LYS A 157 12.77 6.14 -8.79
C LYS A 157 12.06 7.04 -9.80
N GLY A 158 12.78 7.55 -10.81
CA GLY A 158 12.28 8.32 -11.94
C GLY A 158 11.24 7.54 -12.74
N GLU A 159 11.61 6.34 -13.19
CA GLU A 159 10.72 5.39 -13.88
C GLU A 159 9.43 5.15 -13.09
N ARG A 160 9.57 4.80 -11.80
CA ARG A 160 8.39 4.61 -10.93
C ARG A 160 7.52 5.84 -10.86
N MET A 161 8.07 7.06 -10.91
CA MET A 161 7.29 8.29 -10.87
C MET A 161 6.56 8.54 -12.19
N GLN A 162 7.21 8.29 -13.33
CA GLN A 162 6.57 8.30 -14.65
C GLN A 162 5.41 7.31 -14.68
N ASP A 163 5.61 6.05 -14.27
CA ASP A 163 4.57 5.03 -14.19
C ASP A 163 3.35 5.49 -13.35
N GLN A 164 3.59 6.20 -12.24
CA GLN A 164 2.47 6.69 -11.42
C GLN A 164 1.77 7.88 -12.09
N GLY A 165 2.51 8.72 -12.82
CA GLY A 165 1.96 9.79 -13.63
C GLY A 165 1.01 9.23 -14.68
N GLU A 166 1.47 8.25 -15.46
CA GLU A 166 0.68 7.63 -16.52
C GLU A 166 -0.58 6.97 -15.96
N ARG A 167 -0.47 6.31 -14.81
CA ARG A 167 -1.63 5.73 -14.11
C ARG A 167 -2.63 6.78 -13.65
N MET A 168 -2.19 8.00 -13.31
CA MET A 168 -3.07 9.10 -12.97
C MET A 168 -3.78 9.65 -14.21
N GLN A 169 -3.06 9.84 -15.31
CA GLN A 169 -3.64 10.24 -16.60
C GLN A 169 -4.69 9.24 -17.08
N ASN A 170 -4.35 7.95 -17.11
CA ASN A 170 -5.29 6.86 -17.44
C ASN A 170 -6.56 6.84 -16.55
N ARG A 171 -6.44 7.24 -15.28
CA ARG A 171 -7.59 7.37 -14.37
C ARG A 171 -8.43 8.61 -14.68
N ALA A 172 -7.79 9.72 -15.06
CA ALA A 172 -8.47 10.94 -15.49
C ALA A 172 -9.33 10.66 -16.73
N GLU A 173 -8.74 10.07 -17.77
CA GLU A 173 -9.45 9.70 -19.01
C GLU A 173 -10.65 8.78 -18.74
N LYS A 174 -10.47 7.73 -17.92
CA LYS A 174 -11.59 6.83 -17.55
C LYS A 174 -12.71 7.57 -16.84
N ARG A 175 -12.39 8.60 -16.07
CA ARG A 175 -13.38 9.42 -15.37
C ARG A 175 -14.13 10.32 -16.34
N GLU A 176 -13.43 10.94 -17.29
CA GLU A 176 -14.04 11.75 -18.34
C GLU A 176 -14.98 10.91 -19.22
N GLN A 177 -14.52 9.75 -19.69
CA GLN A 177 -15.36 8.81 -20.45
C GLN A 177 -16.63 8.41 -19.69
N ARG A 178 -16.54 8.20 -18.36
CA ARG A 178 -17.72 7.92 -17.52
C ARG A 178 -18.64 9.14 -17.41
N GLY A 179 -18.08 10.35 -17.30
CA GLY A 179 -18.83 11.60 -17.32
C GLY A 179 -19.59 11.78 -18.63
N GLU A 180 -18.93 11.58 -19.77
CA GLU A 180 -19.55 11.66 -21.09
C GLU A 180 -20.67 10.64 -21.29
N LYS A 181 -20.44 9.36 -20.90
CA LYS A 181 -21.46 8.31 -21.00
C LYS A 181 -22.73 8.68 -20.22
N LYS A 182 -22.57 9.23 -19.02
CA LYS A 182 -23.70 9.71 -18.21
C LYS A 182 -24.45 10.86 -18.90
N ARG A 183 -23.74 11.80 -19.54
CA ARG A 183 -24.36 12.90 -20.30
C ARG A 183 -25.14 12.38 -21.51
N LYS A 184 -24.54 11.52 -22.33
CA LYS A 184 -25.16 10.95 -23.55
C LYS A 184 -26.34 10.03 -23.24
N GLY A 185 -26.31 9.29 -22.12
CA GLY A 185 -27.41 8.41 -21.70
C GLY A 185 -28.63 9.14 -21.13
N LYS A 186 -28.48 10.40 -20.70
CA LYS A 186 -29.56 11.17 -20.06
C LYS A 186 -30.40 12.00 -21.02
N GLY A 187 -29.96 12.16 -22.28
CA GLY A 187 -30.69 12.88 -23.33
C GLY A 187 -31.55 11.99 -24.25
N ARG A 188 -31.81 10.74 -23.88
CA ARG A 188 -32.62 9.78 -24.69
C ARG A 188 -33.96 9.38 -24.07
N ASN A 189 -34.39 10.03 -22.98
CA ASN A 189 -35.70 9.82 -22.36
C ASN A 189 -36.56 11.06 -22.46
#